data_AF-A0A3D5FKH2-F1
#
_entry.id   AF-A0A3D5FKH2-F1
#
_cell.length_a   1.000
_cell.length_b   1.000
_cell.length_c   1.000
_cell.angle_alpha   90.00
_cell.angle_beta   90.00
_cell.angle_gamma   90.00
#
_symmetry.space_group_name_H-M   'P 1'
#
loop_
_entity.id
_entity.type
_entity.pdbx_description
1 polymer ?
#
loop_
_entity_poly.entity_id
_entity_poly.type
_entity_poly.pdbx_seq_one_letter_code
_entity_poly.pdbx_strand_id
1 'polypeptide(L)'
;NGIGDRDLTSAASSTTMPPEQVHQINLLKTAPWRSVVTADRWKMTLCAADQGELFDLNTDPLEMTNLFGRPGHQDRIRWMAARLRLWQAQVGDTAPLPGV
;
A
#
# COMPACT_ATOMS: atom_id res chain seq x y z
N ASN A 1 -1.61 -22.45 52.57
CA ASN A 1 -1.85 -23.21 51.33
C ASN A 1 -2.81 -22.41 50.45
N GLY A 2 -2.45 -21.35 49.73
CA GLY A 2 -1.22 -21.10 48.98
C GLY A 2 -1.48 -21.39 47.50
N ILE A 3 -2.10 -20.44 46.78
CA ILE A 3 -1.97 -20.05 45.36
C ILE A 3 -2.78 -18.74 45.29
N GLY A 4 -2.24 -17.53 45.18
CA GLY A 4 -1.04 -17.08 44.50
C GLY A 4 -1.52 -15.92 43.63
N ASP A 5 -1.27 -14.69 44.08
CA ASP A 5 -1.45 -13.47 43.31
C ASP A 5 -0.86 -13.64 41.92
N ARG A 6 -1.72 -13.85 40.92
CA ARG A 6 -1.34 -13.63 39.54
C ARG A 6 -1.54 -12.16 39.28
N ASP A 7 -0.55 -11.41 39.72
CA ASP A 7 -0.23 -10.11 39.20
C ASP A 7 -0.04 -10.27 37.68
N LEU A 8 -1.06 -9.86 36.90
CA LEU A 8 -1.03 -9.86 35.44
C LEU A 8 -0.23 -8.67 34.90
N THR A 9 0.53 -7.97 35.75
CA THR A 9 1.41 -6.87 35.36
C THR A 9 2.82 -7.35 35.02
N SER A 10 2.97 -8.28 34.08
CA SER A 10 4.31 -8.55 33.53
C SER A 10 4.25 -8.96 32.06
N ALA A 11 5.09 -8.26 31.29
CA ALA A 11 5.31 -8.38 29.85
C ALA A 11 4.38 -7.58 28.91
N ALA A 12 3.99 -6.36 29.27
CA ALA A 12 3.97 -5.29 28.28
C ALA A 12 5.41 -4.78 28.15
N SER A 13 6.18 -5.34 27.20
CA SER A 13 7.42 -4.71 26.77
C SER A 13 7.04 -3.30 26.29
N SER A 14 7.31 -2.29 27.12
CA SER A 14 7.26 -0.88 26.72
C SER A 14 8.36 -0.64 25.68
N THR A 15 8.09 -1.01 24.44
CA THR A 15 8.81 -0.46 23.30
C THR A 15 8.18 0.89 23.02
N THR A 16 8.61 1.92 23.76
CA THR A 16 8.46 3.29 23.28
C THR A 16 9.22 3.35 21.96
N MET A 17 8.49 3.30 20.83
CA MET A 17 9.11 3.46 19.51
C MET A 17 9.86 4.80 19.49
N PRO A 18 11.11 4.84 19.01
CA PRO A 18 11.86 6.08 18.93
C PRO A 18 11.09 7.10 18.07
N PRO A 19 11.13 8.40 18.40
CA PRO A 19 10.32 9.42 17.74
C PRO A 19 10.47 9.45 16.21
N GLU A 20 11.67 9.12 15.71
CA GLU A 20 11.97 9.01 14.27
C GLU A 20 11.14 7.92 13.57
N GLN A 21 10.94 6.79 14.25
CA GLN A 21 10.22 5.62 13.72
C GLN A 21 8.70 5.87 13.74
N VAL A 22 8.20 6.59 14.76
CA VAL A 22 6.81 7.09 14.79
C VAL A 22 6.55 8.10 13.67
N HIS A 23 7.51 9.00 13.43
CA HIS A 23 7.41 9.97 12.35
C HIS A 23 7.38 9.30 10.96
N GLN A 24 8.23 8.31 10.73
CA GLN A 24 8.25 7.55 9.47
C GLN A 24 6.95 6.78 9.25
N ILE A 25 6.38 6.17 10.29
CA ILE A 25 5.06 5.51 10.22
C ILE A 25 3.96 6.51 9.87
N ASN A 26 3.97 7.71 10.45
CA ASN A 26 2.97 8.73 10.18
C ASN A 26 3.08 9.31 8.75
N LEU A 27 4.29 9.46 8.21
CA LEU A 27 4.50 9.84 6.81
C LEU A 27 3.92 8.80 5.85
N LEU A 28 4.18 7.51 6.09
CA LEU A 28 3.61 6.42 5.27
C LEU A 28 2.08 6.36 5.35
N LYS A 29 1.49 6.64 6.53
CA LYS A 29 0.03 6.72 6.72
C LYS A 29 -0.64 7.88 6.00
N THR A 30 0.09 8.97 5.75
CA THR A 30 -0.48 10.20 5.17
C THR A 30 -0.20 10.36 3.69
N ALA A 31 0.68 9.52 3.14
CA ALA A 31 0.95 9.50 1.71
C ALA A 31 -0.33 9.13 0.93
N PRO A 32 -0.69 9.88 -0.13
CA PRO A 32 -1.90 9.62 -0.88
C PRO A 32 -1.75 8.39 -1.77
N TRP A 33 -2.63 7.42 -1.59
CA TRP A 33 -2.76 6.25 -2.46
C TRP A 33 -3.77 6.52 -3.57
N ARG A 34 -3.51 6.01 -4.76
CA ARG A 34 -4.43 6.07 -5.90
C ARG A 34 -4.52 4.73 -6.58
N SER A 35 -5.75 4.27 -6.76
CA SER A 35 -6.03 2.98 -7.38
C SER A 35 -6.85 3.15 -8.65
N VAL A 36 -6.60 2.26 -9.61
CA VAL A 36 -7.44 2.10 -10.81
C VAL A 36 -7.80 0.63 -10.94
N VAL A 37 -9.09 0.38 -11.18
CA VAL A 37 -9.62 -0.94 -11.55
C VAL A 37 -10.16 -0.86 -12.96
N THR A 38 -9.76 -1.78 -13.82
CA THR A 38 -10.14 -1.79 -15.23
C THR A 38 -11.28 -2.77 -15.50
N ALA A 39 -11.94 -2.61 -16.65
CA ALA A 39 -13.04 -3.48 -17.05
C ALA A 39 -12.61 -4.94 -17.27
N ASP A 40 -11.36 -5.16 -17.70
CA ASP A 40 -10.74 -6.50 -17.82
C ASP A 40 -10.20 -7.04 -16.49
N ARG A 41 -10.67 -6.49 -15.36
CA ARG A 41 -10.43 -6.96 -14.00
C ARG A 41 -8.96 -6.91 -13.56
N TRP A 42 -8.24 -5.86 -13.94
CA TRP A 42 -6.94 -5.56 -13.35
C TRP A 42 -7.08 -4.45 -12.31
N LYS A 43 -6.34 -4.57 -11.21
CA LYS A 43 -6.22 -3.52 -10.20
C LYS A 43 -4.76 -3.08 -10.09
N MET A 44 -4.55 -1.78 -10.08
CA MET A 44 -3.24 -1.21 -9.78
C MET A 44 -3.39 -0.11 -8.73
N THR A 45 -2.48 -0.08 -7.77
CA THR A 45 -2.39 0.98 -6.77
C THR A 45 -1.00 1.59 -6.77
N LEU A 46 -0.94 2.92 -6.72
CA LEU A 46 0.31 3.69 -6.64
C LEU A 46 0.29 4.63 -5.44
N CYS A 47 1.45 4.74 -4.80
CA CYS A 47 1.73 5.69 -3.73
C CYS A 47 3.13 6.27 -3.98
N ALA A 48 3.33 7.56 -3.72
CA ALA A 48 4.64 8.19 -3.88
C ALA A 48 5.69 7.67 -2.87
N ALA A 49 5.25 7.05 -1.78
CA ALA A 49 6.10 6.61 -0.68
C ALA A 49 6.35 5.09 -0.62
N ASP A 50 5.79 4.31 -1.55
CA ASP A 50 5.87 2.84 -1.52
C ASP A 50 6.06 2.24 -2.93
N GLN A 51 6.44 0.96 -2.98
CA GLN A 51 6.36 0.18 -4.22
C GLN A 51 4.89 0.00 -4.60
N GLY A 52 4.58 0.28 -5.87
CA GLY A 52 3.23 0.08 -6.40
C GLY A 52 2.77 -1.38 -6.32
N GLU A 53 1.46 -1.56 -6.47
CA GLU A 53 0.81 -2.87 -6.44
C GLU A 53 0.08 -3.12 -7.75
N LEU A 54 0.15 -4.34 -8.26
CA LEU A 54 -0.58 -4.80 -9.43
C LEU A 54 -1.16 -6.19 -9.18
N PHE A 55 -2.47 -6.34 -9.41
CA PHE A 55 -3.19 -7.60 -9.26
C PHE A 55 -4.03 -7.91 -10.50
N ASP A 56 -3.98 -9.16 -10.95
CA ASP A 56 -4.90 -9.72 -11.94
C ASP A 56 -6.08 -10.36 -11.20
N LEU A 57 -7.21 -9.68 -11.12
CA LEU A 57 -8.40 -10.15 -10.38
C LEU A 57 -9.16 -11.26 -11.12
N ASN A 58 -8.71 -11.68 -12.31
CA ASN A 58 -9.22 -12.87 -12.98
C ASN A 58 -8.61 -14.13 -12.38
N THR A 59 -7.30 -14.12 -12.13
CA THR A 59 -6.56 -15.26 -11.57
C THR A 59 -6.38 -15.18 -10.07
N ASP A 60 -6.41 -13.96 -9.51
CA ASP A 60 -6.19 -13.68 -8.08
C ASP A 60 -7.27 -12.72 -7.54
N PRO A 61 -8.52 -13.20 -7.34
CA PRO A 61 -9.61 -12.38 -6.83
C PRO A 61 -9.40 -11.88 -5.40
N LEU A 62 -8.48 -12.48 -4.66
CA LEU A 62 -8.16 -12.14 -3.26
C LEU A 62 -6.93 -11.24 -3.15
N GLU A 63 -6.35 -10.79 -4.27
CA GLU A 63 -5.23 -9.85 -4.32
C GLU A 63 -4.02 -10.31 -3.49
N MET A 64 -3.72 -11.61 -3.50
CA MET A 64 -2.65 -12.19 -2.69
C MET A 64 -1.27 -12.08 -3.35
N THR A 65 -1.21 -11.89 -4.67
CA THR A 65 0.03 -11.92 -5.46
C THR A 65 0.29 -10.57 -6.12
N ASN A 66 1.18 -9.78 -5.54
CA ASN A 66 1.63 -8.53 -6.18
C ASN A 66 2.53 -8.84 -7.40
N LEU A 67 2.08 -8.39 -8.58
CA LEU A 67 2.76 -8.56 -9.87
C LEU A 67 3.60 -7.34 -10.28
N PHE A 68 3.60 -6.25 -9.51
CA PHE A 68 4.16 -4.96 -9.90
C PHE A 68 5.67 -5.02 -10.22
N GLY A 69 6.44 -5.76 -9.42
CA GLY A 69 7.87 -5.97 -9.63
C GLY A 69 8.22 -7.11 -10.59
N ARG A 70 7.24 -7.85 -11.12
CA ARG A 70 7.52 -9.03 -11.93
C ARG A 70 7.82 -8.66 -13.38
N PRO A 71 8.89 -9.22 -13.98
CA PRO A 71 9.15 -9.03 -15.40
C PRO A 71 7.97 -9.57 -16.23
N GLY A 72 7.59 -8.84 -17.27
CA GLY A 72 6.44 -9.18 -18.13
C GLY A 72 5.18 -8.33 -17.93
N HIS A 73 5.08 -7.56 -16.84
CA HIS A 73 3.91 -6.70 -16.58
C HIS A 73 4.17 -5.20 -16.79
N GLN A 74 5.35 -4.81 -17.30
CA GLN A 74 5.73 -3.40 -17.47
C GLN A 74 4.78 -2.62 -18.38
N ASP A 75 4.35 -3.22 -19.50
CA ASP A 75 3.42 -2.56 -20.43
C ASP A 75 2.05 -2.34 -19.79
N ARG A 76 1.58 -3.32 -18.99
CA ARG A 76 0.35 -3.20 -18.22
C ARG A 76 0.44 -2.08 -17.19
N ILE A 77 1.54 -2.00 -16.44
CA ILE A 77 1.80 -0.95 -15.47
C ILE A 77 1.80 0.42 -16.14
N ARG A 78 2.56 0.59 -17.23
CA ARG A 78 2.62 1.85 -17.98
C ARG A 78 1.24 2.29 -18.48
N TRP A 79 0.47 1.36 -19.05
CA TRP A 79 -0.87 1.65 -19.55
C TRP A 79 -1.85 2.07 -18.44
N MET A 80 -1.87 1.33 -17.32
CA MET A 80 -2.75 1.66 -16.18
C MET A 80 -2.33 2.97 -15.50
N ALA A 81 -1.02 3.24 -15.41
CA ALA A 81 -0.50 4.47 -14.83
C ALA A 81 -0.79 5.70 -15.69
N ALA A 82 -0.73 5.58 -17.02
CA ALA A 82 -1.17 6.63 -17.93
C ALA A 82 -2.67 6.96 -17.73
N ARG A 83 -3.50 5.93 -17.55
CA ARG A 83 -4.94 6.10 -17.30
C ARG A 83 -5.21 6.80 -15.97
N LEU A 84 -4.46 6.46 -14.93
CA LEU A 84 -4.56 7.10 -13.63
C LEU A 84 -4.16 8.57 -13.68
N ARG A 85 -3.07 8.91 -14.39
CA ARG A 85 -2.65 10.31 -14.62
C ARG A 85 -3.67 11.11 -15.41
N LEU A 86 -4.28 10.51 -16.43
CA LEU A 86 -5.35 11.15 -17.19
C LEU A 86 -6.54 11.47 -16.28
N TRP A 87 -6.94 10.52 -15.43
CA TRP A 87 -7.99 10.77 -14.43
C TRP A 87 -7.60 11.89 -13.45
N GLN A 88 -6.37 11.90 -12.94
CA GLN A 88 -5.88 12.98 -12.07
C GLN A 88 -6.06 14.36 -12.71
N ALA A 89 -5.66 14.50 -13.97
CA ALA A 89 -5.82 15.74 -14.72
C ALA A 89 -7.29 16.13 -14.90
N GLN A 90 -8.19 15.17 -15.13
CA GLN A 90 -9.62 15.43 -15.32
C GLN A 90 -10.32 15.94 -14.06
N VAL A 91 -9.94 15.45 -12.88
CA VAL A 91 -10.58 15.82 -11.62
C VAL A 91 -9.79 16.85 -10.81
N GLY A 92 -8.65 17.29 -11.33
CA GLY A 92 -7.75 18.23 -10.64
C GLY A 92 -7.05 17.61 -9.42
N ASP A 93 -6.87 16.28 -9.39
CA ASP A 93 -6.13 15.62 -8.32
C ASP A 93 -4.62 15.83 -8.51
N THR A 94 -3.99 16.48 -7.53
CA THR A 94 -2.57 16.83 -7.55
C THR A 94 -1.70 15.88 -6.73
N ALA A 95 -2.24 14.74 -6.28
CA ALA A 95 -1.46 13.78 -5.52
C ALA A 95 -0.24 13.28 -6.33
N PRO A 96 0.97 13.25 -5.75
CA PRO A 96 2.15 12.76 -6.44
C PRO A 96 2.02 11.27 -6.73
N LEU A 97 2.42 10.87 -7.95
CA LEU A 97 2.53 9.47 -8.36
C LEU A 97 3.97 9.17 -8.80
N PRO A 98 4.50 7.96 -8.51
CA PRO A 98 5.84 7.56 -8.94
C PRO A 98 5.95 7.49 -10.47
N GLY A 99 7.15 7.73 -11.00
CA GLY A 99 7.49 7.47 -12.41
C GLY A 99 7.60 5.96 -12.64
N VAL A 100 6.85 5.44 -13.61
CA VAL A 100 6.74 3.99 -13.94
C VAL A 100 6.73 3.78 -15.43
#